data_AF-A0A2T7PSJ7-F1
#
_entry.id   AF-A0A2T7PSJ7-F1
#
_cell.length_a   1.000
_cell.length_b   1.000
_cell.length_c   1.000
_cell.angle_alpha   90.00
_cell.angle_beta   90.00
_cell.angle_gamma   90.00
#
_symmetry.space_group_name_H-M   'P 1'
#
loop_
_entity.id
_entity.type
_entity.pdbx_description
1 polymer ?
#
loop_
_entity_poly.entity_id
_entity_poly.type
_entity_poly.pdbx_seq_one_letter_code
_entity_poly.pdbx_strand_id
1 'polypeptide(L)'
;MSSFRQLQRTEGESGAEHPSPPHDSYHKPKPLTPEEAKALTQRYLDVAKKIHEYEKRNIPKTLSLKKEHLASLMQATKESEENYKKATAKVAQEKADVDKLQTPSVRAFFKDQESFDEKMSKEQEEYLEAVSEQEVAKKQLDMVTAQKKPLEEEVATLSKEMEALMKMHDDLDIILGLELFNGRYGSELENKLETECEVLLDKNERIMAAKYKWTYAQILLQHAVRQLWFACCRWIELSRVPPQHLQQKYYMATEVRNNLIAASSNIVNAKRYLNNIRFPYCEPGEIATLQRACNNVYVDMRTPDRHQHAFQCYDVTFKRAAALLQWFDSVIKNHIDKDLVTVKTELQLKEKALRSERIRLMKEKIGPEAASLVIHEHDFDASDVKLDPEKVAVSKPDKPEGSGEAPEFDDKGPPASTPLPANELAPPPSAEELFGKIQQLKEQHKKEMEEFDEVQETNKTRMEQGLQEKIRARKNRRMAAMIEQ
;
A
#
# COMPACT_ATOMS: atom_id res chain seq x y z
N MET A 1 57.23 64.54 15.99
CA MET A 1 58.19 64.31 14.88
C MET A 1 57.40 63.54 13.83
N SER A 2 56.88 64.18 12.77
CA SER A 2 57.63 64.51 11.54
C SER A 2 58.32 63.25 11.00
N SER A 3 58.21 62.79 9.76
CA SER A 3 57.81 63.41 8.49
C SER A 3 58.01 62.33 7.41
N PHE A 4 57.01 62.10 6.56
CA PHE A 4 57.12 62.25 5.10
C PHE A 4 58.38 61.70 4.37
N ARG A 5 58.18 60.81 3.39
CA ARG A 5 58.74 60.98 2.04
C ARG A 5 58.07 60.10 0.99
N GLN A 6 57.44 60.77 0.03
CA GLN A 6 57.13 60.29 -1.32
C GLN A 6 58.42 59.91 -2.07
N LEU A 7 58.30 59.00 -3.05
CA LEU A 7 58.76 59.23 -4.43
C LEU A 7 58.18 58.21 -5.41
N GLN A 8 57.42 58.74 -6.38
CA GLN A 8 57.16 58.25 -7.75
C GLN A 8 58.51 57.98 -8.47
N ARG A 9 58.71 57.21 -9.56
CA ARG A 9 58.03 56.83 -10.83
C ARG A 9 58.90 55.67 -11.42
N THR A 10 58.44 54.75 -12.28
CA THR A 10 58.32 54.87 -13.76
C THR A 10 57.50 53.66 -14.28
N GLU A 11 56.36 53.84 -14.93
CA GLU A 11 56.15 53.82 -16.41
C GLU A 11 56.65 52.57 -17.15
N GLY A 12 55.73 51.85 -17.82
CA GLY A 12 56.03 50.79 -18.79
C GLY A 12 54.91 49.76 -19.04
N GLU A 13 53.90 50.16 -19.82
CA GLU A 13 53.15 49.38 -20.85
C GLU A 13 52.79 47.88 -20.61
N SER A 14 51.49 47.58 -20.56
CA SER A 14 50.77 46.88 -21.66
C SER A 14 49.37 46.50 -21.19
N GLY A 15 48.37 47.03 -21.88
CA GLY A 15 46.97 46.65 -21.70
C GLY A 15 46.74 45.25 -22.25
N ALA A 16 46.31 44.34 -21.37
CA ALA A 16 45.60 43.13 -21.75
C ALA A 16 44.20 43.21 -21.14
N GLU A 17 43.26 43.74 -21.93
CA GLU A 17 41.84 43.56 -21.68
C GLU A 17 41.54 42.06 -21.77
N HIS A 18 41.16 41.45 -20.64
CA HIS A 18 40.49 40.16 -20.68
C HIS A 18 39.07 40.37 -21.24
N PRO A 19 38.67 39.64 -22.29
CA PRO A 19 37.36 39.81 -22.88
C PRO A 19 36.29 39.34 -21.89
N SER A 20 35.30 40.21 -21.68
CA SER A 20 34.04 39.81 -21.04
C SER A 20 33.42 38.67 -21.84
N PRO A 21 32.74 37.69 -21.18
CA PRO A 21 32.04 36.64 -21.90
C PRO A 21 31.02 37.29 -22.85
N PRO A 22 30.80 36.74 -24.05
CA PRO A 22 29.80 37.29 -24.95
C PRO A 22 28.45 37.27 -24.22
N HIS A 23 27.81 38.44 -24.18
CA HIS A 23 26.38 38.52 -23.95
C HIS A 23 25.72 37.62 -25.00
N ASP A 24 25.33 36.41 -24.62
CA ASP A 24 24.43 35.60 -25.43
C ASP A 24 23.21 36.49 -25.69
N SER A 25 23.03 36.83 -26.97
CA SER A 25 21.88 37.57 -27.44
C SER A 25 20.65 36.83 -26.97
N TYR A 26 19.87 37.45 -26.07
CA TYR A 26 18.52 37.00 -25.76
C TYR A 26 17.74 36.97 -27.07
N HIS A 27 17.68 35.80 -27.70
CA HIS A 27 16.76 35.54 -28.78
C HIS A 27 15.36 35.68 -28.17
N LYS A 28 14.71 36.83 -28.41
CA LYS A 28 13.26 36.92 -28.23
C LYS A 28 12.65 35.78 -29.08
N PRO A 29 11.94 34.82 -28.48
CA PRO A 29 11.39 33.70 -29.23
C PRO A 29 10.49 34.24 -30.33
N LYS A 30 10.68 33.74 -31.55
CA LYS A 30 9.92 34.14 -32.73
C LYS A 30 8.42 33.91 -32.44
N PRO A 31 7.53 34.87 -32.72
CA PRO A 31 6.09 34.66 -32.56
C PRO A 31 5.66 33.53 -33.50
N LEU A 32 4.91 32.56 -32.95
CA LEU A 32 4.38 31.44 -33.72
C LEU A 32 3.40 31.91 -34.77
N THR A 33 3.42 31.25 -35.92
CA THR A 33 2.37 31.39 -36.93
C THR A 33 1.07 30.73 -36.46
N PRO A 34 -0.10 31.15 -37.00
CA PRO A 34 -1.38 30.52 -36.68
C PRO A 34 -1.40 29.00 -36.95
N GLU A 35 -0.76 28.55 -38.03
CA GLU A 35 -0.64 27.13 -38.37
C GLU A 35 0.19 26.35 -37.35
N GLU A 36 1.33 26.89 -36.88
CA GLU A 36 2.15 26.29 -35.83
C GLU A 36 1.40 26.23 -34.49
N ALA A 37 0.71 27.30 -34.11
CA ALA A 37 -0.09 27.34 -32.90
C ALA A 37 -1.26 26.34 -32.93
N LYS A 38 -1.88 26.14 -34.10
CA LYS A 38 -2.92 25.14 -34.33
C LYS A 38 -2.38 23.71 -34.21
N ALA A 39 -1.22 23.44 -34.80
CA ALA A 39 -0.57 22.13 -34.70
C ALA A 39 -0.20 21.76 -33.25
N LEU A 40 0.34 22.73 -32.49
CA LEU A 40 0.66 22.55 -31.07
C LEU A 40 -0.59 22.34 -30.21
N THR A 41 -1.67 23.07 -30.50
CA THR A 41 -2.96 22.90 -29.80
C THR A 41 -3.54 21.51 -30.05
N GLN A 42 -3.44 20.98 -31.27
CA GLN A 42 -3.87 19.61 -31.55
C GLN A 42 -3.02 18.58 -30.79
N ARG A 43 -1.69 18.74 -30.80
CA ARG A 43 -0.78 17.88 -30.03
C ARG A 43 -1.10 17.91 -28.53
N TYR A 44 -1.41 19.07 -27.96
CA TYR A 44 -1.85 19.21 -26.58
C TYR A 44 -3.10 18.37 -26.29
N LEU A 45 -4.13 18.47 -27.14
CA LEU A 45 -5.38 17.71 -26.98
C LEU A 45 -5.14 16.20 -27.06
N ASP A 46 -4.32 15.75 -28.01
CA ASP A 46 -4.00 14.33 -28.19
C ASP A 46 -3.23 13.77 -26.98
N VAL A 47 -2.26 14.51 -26.45
CA VAL A 47 -1.50 14.12 -25.25
C VAL A 47 -2.40 14.13 -24.02
N ALA A 48 -3.23 15.16 -23.84
CA ALA A 48 -4.17 15.26 -22.72
C ALA A 48 -5.18 14.09 -22.72
N LYS A 49 -5.64 13.67 -23.90
CA LYS A 49 -6.52 12.49 -24.05
C LYS A 49 -5.83 11.20 -23.63
N LYS A 50 -4.58 10.98 -24.07
CA LYS A 50 -3.80 9.80 -23.69
C LYS A 50 -3.49 9.77 -22.19
N ILE A 51 -3.13 10.92 -21.60
CA ILE A 51 -2.95 11.04 -20.14
C ILE A 51 -4.23 10.60 -19.43
N HIS A 52 -5.39 11.10 -19.86
CA HIS A 52 -6.67 10.72 -19.27
C HIS A 52 -6.96 9.21 -19.37
N GLU A 53 -6.67 8.58 -20.50
CA GLU A 53 -6.81 7.12 -20.68
C GLU A 53 -5.89 6.32 -19.73
N TYR A 54 -4.66 6.80 -19.51
CA TYR A 54 -3.70 6.18 -18.58
C TYR A 54 -4.09 6.40 -17.11
N GLU A 55 -4.52 7.60 -16.75
CA GLU A 55 -5.01 7.95 -15.41
C GLU A 55 -6.28 7.16 -15.05
N LYS A 56 -7.16 6.91 -16.03
CA LYS A 56 -8.34 6.04 -15.87
C LYS A 56 -7.98 4.62 -15.45
N ARG A 57 -6.83 4.11 -15.90
CA ARG A 57 -6.29 2.79 -15.52
C ARG A 57 -5.61 2.80 -14.16
N ASN A 58 -5.41 3.97 -13.55
CA ASN A 58 -4.76 4.17 -12.26
C ASN A 58 -3.43 3.40 -12.13
N ILE A 59 -2.59 3.56 -13.15
CA ILE A 59 -1.29 2.89 -13.26
C ILE A 59 -0.39 3.16 -12.05
N PRO A 60 -0.26 4.40 -11.51
CA PRO A 60 0.61 4.67 -10.36
C PRO A 60 0.25 3.81 -9.15
N LYS A 61 -1.05 3.77 -8.80
CA LYS A 61 -1.54 2.99 -7.66
C LYS A 61 -1.37 1.49 -7.89
N THR A 62 -1.75 1.00 -9.07
CA THR A 62 -1.64 -0.42 -9.40
C THR A 62 -0.19 -0.88 -9.31
N LEU A 63 0.75 -0.05 -9.78
CA LEU A 63 2.18 -0.32 -9.69
C LEU A 63 2.68 -0.38 -8.24
N SER A 64 2.33 0.60 -7.40
CA SER A 64 2.73 0.63 -5.98
C SER A 64 2.25 -0.65 -5.25
N LEU A 65 0.98 -1.01 -5.42
CA LEU A 65 0.41 -2.23 -4.82
C LEU A 65 1.13 -3.51 -5.24
N LYS A 66 1.47 -3.62 -6.53
CA LYS A 66 2.16 -4.78 -7.07
C LYS A 66 3.61 -4.85 -6.57
N LYS A 67 4.27 -3.71 -6.36
CA LYS A 67 5.60 -3.63 -5.73
C LYS A 67 5.56 -4.04 -4.26
N GLU A 68 4.59 -3.57 -3.48
CA GLU A 68 4.42 -4.00 -2.07
C GLU A 68 4.19 -5.52 -1.99
N HIS A 69 3.29 -6.04 -2.83
CA HIS A 69 3.02 -7.48 -2.88
C HIS A 69 4.26 -8.27 -3.28
N LEU A 70 5.01 -7.80 -4.29
CA LEU A 70 6.26 -8.43 -4.71
C LEU A 70 7.29 -8.43 -3.58
N ALA A 71 7.42 -7.34 -2.82
CA ALA A 71 8.33 -7.27 -1.67
C ALA A 71 7.94 -8.28 -0.58
N SER A 72 6.65 -8.39 -0.25
CA SER A 72 6.14 -9.39 0.69
C SER A 72 6.39 -10.81 0.20
N LEU A 73 6.19 -11.08 -1.09
CA LEU A 73 6.38 -12.40 -1.69
C LEU A 73 7.87 -12.76 -1.76
N MET A 74 8.75 -11.79 -1.99
CA MET A 74 10.21 -11.98 -1.91
C MET A 74 10.65 -12.35 -0.49
N GLN A 75 10.08 -11.70 0.54
CA GLN A 75 10.35 -12.07 1.92
C GLN A 75 9.85 -13.48 2.23
N ALA A 76 8.60 -13.81 1.86
CA ALA A 76 8.04 -15.15 2.04
C ALA A 76 8.86 -16.23 1.30
N THR A 77 9.39 -15.91 0.11
CA THR A 77 10.29 -16.80 -0.64
C THR A 77 11.53 -17.11 0.19
N LYS A 78 12.19 -16.07 0.73
CA LYS A 78 13.40 -16.22 1.54
C LYS A 78 13.14 -17.05 2.82
N GLU A 79 12.04 -16.77 3.50
CA GLU A 79 11.63 -17.53 4.69
C GLU A 79 11.35 -19.00 4.34
N SER A 80 10.67 -19.28 3.22
CA SER A 80 10.40 -20.64 2.76
C SER A 80 11.65 -21.38 2.29
N GLU A 81 12.62 -20.68 1.67
CA GLU A 81 13.94 -21.24 1.32
C GLU A 81 14.72 -21.63 2.58
N GLU A 82 14.75 -20.76 3.60
CA GLU A 82 15.39 -21.06 4.88
C GLU A 82 14.74 -22.25 5.59
N ASN A 83 13.39 -22.33 5.57
CA ASN A 83 12.66 -23.45 6.15
C ASN A 83 12.93 -24.76 5.41
N TYR A 84 12.91 -24.76 4.07
CA TYR A 84 13.25 -25.95 3.27
C TYR A 84 14.69 -26.41 3.50
N LYS A 85 15.62 -25.46 3.66
CA LYS A 85 17.02 -25.77 4.00
C LYS A 85 17.15 -26.43 5.38
N LYS A 86 16.42 -25.93 6.39
CA LYS A 86 16.38 -26.53 7.73
C LYS A 86 15.78 -27.94 7.70
N ALA A 87 14.64 -28.11 7.02
CA ALA A 87 13.99 -29.42 6.89
C ALA A 87 14.89 -30.43 6.15
N THR A 88 15.58 -30.00 5.09
CA THR A 88 16.56 -30.83 4.37
C THR A 88 17.73 -31.24 5.27
N ALA A 89 18.23 -30.33 6.13
CA ALA A 89 19.28 -30.65 7.10
C ALA A 89 18.80 -31.64 8.17
N LYS A 90 17.55 -31.49 8.65
CA LYS A 90 16.92 -32.42 9.59
C LYS A 90 16.83 -33.83 8.98
N VAL A 91 16.30 -33.97 7.76
CA VAL A 91 16.26 -35.25 7.04
C VAL A 91 17.63 -35.91 6.93
N ALA A 92 18.67 -35.13 6.63
CA ALA A 92 20.03 -35.66 6.53
C ALA A 92 20.55 -36.16 7.89
N GLN A 93 20.19 -35.49 8.99
CA GLN A 93 20.53 -35.89 10.35
C GLN A 93 19.80 -37.17 10.75
N GLU A 94 18.46 -37.19 10.67
CA GLU A 94 17.66 -38.36 11.07
C GLU A 94 18.04 -39.60 10.25
N LYS A 95 18.33 -39.42 8.96
CA LYS A 95 18.84 -40.52 8.11
C LYS A 95 20.16 -41.08 8.64
N ALA A 96 21.08 -40.22 9.04
CA ALA A 96 22.36 -40.65 9.58
C ALA A 96 22.21 -41.39 10.92
N ASP A 97 21.22 -41.04 11.73
CA ASP A 97 20.94 -41.71 13.00
C ASP A 97 20.28 -43.09 12.77
N VAL A 98 19.37 -43.21 11.80
CA VAL A 98 18.87 -44.50 11.29
C VAL A 98 20.00 -45.38 10.76
N ASP A 99 20.90 -44.84 9.92
CA ASP A 99 22.02 -45.59 9.33
C ASP A 99 23.01 -46.11 10.39
N LYS A 100 23.25 -45.33 11.47
CA LYS A 100 24.08 -45.76 12.62
C LYS A 100 23.46 -46.94 13.37
N LEU A 101 22.13 -47.00 13.45
CA LEU A 101 21.42 -48.09 14.13
C LEU A 101 21.35 -49.36 13.27
N GLN A 102 21.37 -49.23 11.94
CA GLN A 102 21.44 -50.36 11.00
C GLN A 102 22.80 -51.07 10.98
N THR A 103 23.84 -50.49 11.59
CA THR A 103 25.18 -51.09 11.72
C THR A 103 25.54 -51.44 13.18
N PRO A 104 24.78 -52.33 13.85
CA PRO A 104 25.05 -52.64 15.25
C PRO A 104 26.25 -53.57 15.42
N SER A 105 26.96 -53.44 16.55
CA SER A 105 27.86 -54.53 17.00
C SER A 105 27.00 -55.73 17.40
N VAL A 106 27.35 -56.92 16.91
CA VAL A 106 26.65 -58.20 17.16
C VAL A 106 26.34 -58.41 18.66
N ARG A 107 27.18 -57.88 19.55
CA ARG A 107 27.05 -58.02 21.01
C ARG A 107 25.96 -57.15 21.67
N ALA A 108 25.56 -56.05 21.03
CA ALA A 108 24.52 -55.14 21.53
C ALA A 108 23.11 -55.57 21.07
N PHE A 109 23.02 -56.11 19.85
CA PHE A 109 21.78 -56.61 19.25
C PHE A 109 21.17 -57.81 20.01
N PHE A 110 22.02 -58.75 20.47
CA PHE A 110 21.56 -59.96 21.17
C PHE A 110 21.32 -59.79 22.68
N LYS A 111 21.63 -58.63 23.27
CA LYS A 111 21.57 -58.43 24.72
C LYS A 111 20.24 -57.85 25.20
N ASP A 112 19.54 -57.12 24.32
CA ASP A 112 18.26 -56.48 24.63
C ASP A 112 17.50 -56.14 23.33
N GLN A 113 16.99 -57.19 22.67
CA GLN A 113 16.41 -57.11 21.33
C GLN A 113 15.15 -56.22 21.28
N GLU A 114 14.34 -56.26 22.34
CA GLU A 114 13.13 -55.45 22.46
C GLU A 114 13.46 -53.95 22.55
N SER A 115 14.51 -53.58 23.30
CA SER A 115 15.01 -52.19 23.39
C SER A 115 15.67 -51.70 22.08
N PHE A 116 16.30 -52.60 21.33
CA PHE A 116 16.87 -52.27 20.02
C PHE A 116 15.77 -52.01 18.99
N ASP A 117 14.76 -52.89 18.92
CA ASP A 117 13.64 -52.76 17.99
C ASP A 117 12.81 -51.49 18.29
N GLU A 118 12.62 -51.15 19.56
CA GLU A 118 11.94 -49.91 19.97
C GLU A 118 12.71 -48.65 19.55
N LYS A 119 14.05 -48.64 19.70
CA LYS A 119 14.90 -47.53 19.24
C LYS A 119 14.93 -47.40 17.72
N MET A 120 15.06 -48.52 17.01
CA MET A 120 15.06 -48.53 15.55
C MET A 120 13.72 -48.03 14.99
N SER A 121 12.60 -48.47 15.58
CA SER A 121 11.26 -48.01 15.19
C SER A 121 11.10 -46.51 15.41
N LYS A 122 11.57 -45.99 16.56
CA LYS A 122 11.49 -44.56 16.87
C LYS A 122 12.28 -43.70 15.88
N GLU A 123 13.49 -44.11 15.54
CA GLU A 123 14.38 -43.32 14.67
C GLU A 123 13.91 -43.39 13.20
N GLN A 124 13.30 -44.51 12.79
CA GLN A 124 12.59 -44.60 11.52
C GLN A 124 11.36 -43.68 11.46
N GLU A 125 10.61 -43.56 12.57
CA GLU A 125 9.47 -42.65 12.69
C GLU A 125 9.92 -41.18 12.60
N GLU A 126 10.97 -40.80 13.33
CA GLU A 126 11.56 -39.45 13.31
C GLU A 126 12.12 -39.10 11.90
N TYR A 127 12.72 -40.06 11.19
CA TYR A 127 13.14 -39.89 9.80
C TYR A 127 11.97 -39.68 8.84
N LEU A 128 10.88 -40.47 8.97
CA LEU A 128 9.69 -40.32 8.13
C LEU A 128 8.99 -38.97 8.37
N GLU A 129 8.91 -38.53 9.62
CA GLU A 129 8.39 -37.20 9.99
C GLU A 129 9.25 -36.09 9.36
N ALA A 130 10.58 -36.19 9.44
CA ALA A 130 11.47 -35.22 8.81
C ALA A 130 11.31 -35.16 7.28
N VAL A 131 11.13 -36.31 6.62
CA VAL A 131 10.89 -36.38 5.16
C VAL A 131 9.55 -35.73 4.79
N SER A 132 8.51 -35.96 5.59
CA SER A 132 7.21 -35.30 5.44
C SER A 132 7.32 -33.77 5.59
N GLU A 133 8.01 -33.30 6.64
CA GLU A 133 8.29 -31.87 6.85
C GLU A 133 9.07 -31.25 5.68
N GLN A 134 10.04 -31.97 5.13
CA GLN A 134 10.81 -31.53 3.94
C GLN A 134 9.91 -31.42 2.71
N GLU A 135 9.01 -32.38 2.47
CA GLU A 135 8.08 -32.35 1.35
C GLU A 135 7.12 -31.16 1.44
N VAL A 136 6.57 -30.91 2.64
CA VAL A 136 5.69 -29.75 2.90
C VAL A 136 6.45 -28.44 2.68
N ALA A 137 7.66 -28.32 3.22
CA ALA A 137 8.49 -27.13 3.04
C ALA A 137 8.86 -26.90 1.57
N LYS A 138 9.09 -27.96 0.80
CA LYS A 138 9.36 -27.88 -0.64
C LYS A 138 8.14 -27.42 -1.43
N LYS A 139 6.97 -28.01 -1.17
CA LYS A 139 5.70 -27.61 -1.82
C LYS A 139 5.38 -26.13 -1.56
N GLN A 140 5.61 -25.67 -0.33
CA GLN A 140 5.42 -24.26 0.03
C GLN A 140 6.39 -23.34 -0.74
N LEU A 141 7.66 -23.73 -0.84
CA LEU A 141 8.67 -22.99 -1.60
C LEU A 141 8.31 -22.93 -3.10
N ASP A 142 7.94 -24.06 -3.69
CA ASP A 142 7.57 -24.15 -5.11
C ASP A 142 6.34 -23.28 -5.41
N MET A 143 5.33 -23.29 -4.53
CA MET A 143 4.12 -22.48 -4.67
C MET A 143 4.43 -20.97 -4.63
N VAL A 144 5.19 -20.52 -3.62
CA VAL A 144 5.54 -19.10 -3.46
C VAL A 144 6.43 -18.63 -4.63
N THR A 145 7.38 -19.48 -5.06
CA THR A 145 8.26 -19.19 -6.19
C THR A 145 7.49 -19.10 -7.52
N ALA A 146 6.51 -19.97 -7.73
CA ALA A 146 5.67 -19.95 -8.93
C ALA A 146 4.83 -18.66 -9.06
N GLN A 147 4.39 -18.09 -7.93
CA GLN A 147 3.62 -16.83 -7.90
C GLN A 147 4.49 -15.59 -8.19
N LYS A 148 5.81 -15.67 -7.92
CA LYS A 148 6.73 -14.53 -8.01
C LYS A 148 6.97 -14.06 -9.43
N LYS A 149 7.28 -14.98 -10.34
CA LYS A 149 7.62 -14.66 -11.74
C LYS A 149 6.53 -13.85 -12.49
N PRO A 150 5.24 -14.27 -12.52
CA PRO A 150 4.22 -13.49 -13.20
C PRO A 150 4.00 -12.11 -12.57
N LEU A 151 4.18 -11.99 -11.25
CA LEU A 151 4.08 -10.71 -10.56
C LEU A 151 5.23 -9.75 -10.91
N GLU A 152 6.45 -10.26 -11.07
CA GLU A 152 7.60 -9.48 -11.55
C GLU A 152 7.38 -8.94 -12.98
N GLU A 153 6.84 -9.77 -13.88
CA GLU A 153 6.51 -9.38 -15.25
C GLU A 153 5.42 -8.29 -15.30
N GLU A 154 4.42 -8.39 -14.43
CA GLU A 154 3.35 -7.39 -14.30
C GLU A 154 3.87 -6.06 -13.73
N VAL A 155 4.71 -6.09 -12.69
CA VAL A 155 5.38 -4.90 -12.14
C VAL A 155 6.25 -4.23 -13.20
N ALA A 156 6.99 -4.99 -13.99
CA ALA A 156 7.83 -4.46 -15.07
C ALA A 156 6.99 -3.78 -16.16
N THR A 157 5.84 -4.36 -16.51
CA THR A 157 4.91 -3.78 -17.51
C THR A 157 4.31 -2.48 -17.00
N LEU A 158 3.76 -2.47 -15.78
CA LEU A 158 3.19 -1.28 -15.15
C LEU A 158 4.24 -0.17 -14.95
N SER A 159 5.50 -0.53 -14.68
CA SER A 159 6.60 0.44 -14.58
C SER A 159 6.85 1.16 -15.92
N LYS A 160 6.82 0.44 -17.05
CA LYS A 160 6.94 1.05 -18.37
C LYS A 160 5.76 1.97 -18.71
N GLU A 161 4.55 1.54 -18.37
CA GLU A 161 3.35 2.37 -18.58
C GLU A 161 3.39 3.63 -17.71
N MET A 162 3.94 3.54 -16.50
CA MET A 162 4.17 4.69 -15.61
C MET A 162 5.19 5.68 -16.20
N GLU A 163 6.33 5.18 -16.70
CA GLU A 163 7.34 6.01 -17.36
C GLU A 163 6.76 6.72 -18.60
N ALA A 164 5.90 6.04 -19.36
CA ALA A 164 5.20 6.63 -20.49
C ALA A 164 4.25 7.75 -20.04
N LEU A 165 3.48 7.55 -18.96
CA LEU A 165 2.61 8.58 -18.37
C LEU A 165 3.42 9.81 -17.94
N MET A 166 4.56 9.62 -17.28
CA MET A 166 5.45 10.72 -16.90
C MET A 166 5.94 11.53 -18.09
N LYS A 167 6.39 10.83 -19.15
CA LYS A 167 6.82 11.49 -20.39
C LYS A 167 5.69 12.31 -21.01
N MET A 168 4.46 11.80 -20.99
CA MET A 168 3.31 12.54 -21.52
C MET A 168 3.01 13.81 -20.72
N HIS A 169 3.10 13.78 -19.38
CA HIS A 169 2.97 14.99 -18.57
C HIS A 169 4.10 15.99 -18.82
N ASP A 170 5.33 15.51 -18.96
CA ASP A 170 6.48 16.35 -19.30
C ASP A 170 6.34 16.98 -20.69
N ASP A 171 5.84 16.23 -21.67
CA ASP A 171 5.53 16.73 -23.02
C ASP A 171 4.45 17.81 -22.96
N LEU A 172 3.42 17.63 -22.14
CA LEU A 172 2.33 18.60 -21.96
C LEU A 172 2.85 19.90 -21.30
N ASP A 173 3.77 19.80 -20.34
CA ASP A 173 4.45 20.95 -19.74
C ASP A 173 5.37 21.68 -20.74
N ILE A 174 6.03 20.97 -21.64
CA ILE A 174 6.84 21.55 -22.72
C ILE A 174 5.94 22.28 -23.72
N ILE A 175 4.85 21.66 -24.14
CA ILE A 175 3.89 22.25 -25.09
C ILE A 175 3.31 23.54 -24.51
N LEU A 176 2.83 23.53 -23.26
CA LEU A 176 2.30 24.72 -22.61
C LEU A 176 3.40 25.75 -22.35
N GLY A 177 4.43 25.35 -21.60
CA GLY A 177 5.42 26.27 -21.06
C GLY A 177 6.37 26.83 -22.10
N LEU A 178 6.93 26.02 -22.98
CA LEU A 178 7.99 26.43 -23.92
C LEU A 178 7.45 26.76 -25.31
N GLU A 179 6.59 25.91 -25.85
CA GLU A 179 6.17 25.98 -27.25
C GLU A 179 4.98 26.93 -27.44
N LEU A 180 3.95 26.87 -26.59
CA LEU A 180 2.75 27.71 -26.72
C LEU A 180 2.84 29.03 -25.99
N PHE A 181 3.55 29.15 -24.88
CA PHE A 181 3.57 30.42 -24.13
C PHE A 181 4.98 31.01 -23.97
N ASN A 182 5.97 30.54 -24.74
CA ASN A 182 7.31 31.13 -24.83
C ASN A 182 7.99 31.34 -23.46
N GLY A 183 7.88 30.35 -22.58
CA GLY A 183 8.44 30.39 -21.24
C GLY A 183 7.62 31.20 -20.23
N ARG A 184 6.34 31.49 -20.51
CA ARG A 184 5.43 32.25 -19.63
C ARG A 184 4.18 31.44 -19.31
N TYR A 185 3.52 31.73 -18.19
CA TYR A 185 2.16 31.25 -17.96
C TYR A 185 1.19 31.98 -18.90
N GLY A 186 0.14 31.29 -19.33
CA GLY A 186 -0.86 31.89 -20.22
C GLY A 186 -1.78 32.89 -19.50
N SER A 187 -2.08 32.68 -18.22
CA SER A 187 -2.77 33.67 -17.36
C SER A 187 -2.54 33.47 -15.85
N GLU A 188 -2.84 34.50 -15.05
CA GLU A 188 -2.89 34.39 -13.58
C GLU A 188 -3.93 33.36 -13.12
N LEU A 189 -5.06 33.30 -13.83
CA LEU A 189 -6.13 32.32 -13.56
C LEU A 189 -5.67 30.89 -13.83
N GLU A 190 -4.95 30.64 -14.93
CA GLU A 190 -4.36 29.32 -15.23
C GLU A 190 -3.41 28.88 -14.11
N ASN A 191 -2.50 29.76 -13.70
CA ASN A 191 -1.50 29.48 -12.66
C ASN A 191 -2.16 29.22 -11.29
N LYS A 192 -3.21 29.96 -10.94
CA LYS A 192 -4.00 29.72 -9.72
C LYS A 192 -4.72 28.37 -9.77
N LEU A 193 -5.43 28.08 -10.86
CA LEU A 193 -6.16 26.82 -11.02
C LEU A 193 -5.22 25.61 -11.01
N GLU A 194 -4.04 25.73 -11.61
CA GLU A 194 -3.01 24.69 -11.58
C GLU A 194 -2.52 24.42 -10.15
N THR A 195 -2.22 25.49 -9.39
CA THR A 195 -1.80 25.35 -7.98
C THR A 195 -2.89 24.71 -7.13
N GLU A 196 -4.16 25.10 -7.32
CA GLU A 196 -5.30 24.50 -6.62
C GLU A 196 -5.48 23.02 -6.97
N CYS A 197 -5.31 22.63 -8.24
CA CYS A 197 -5.33 21.23 -8.67
C CYS A 197 -4.20 20.41 -8.02
N GLU A 198 -2.97 20.94 -7.95
CA GLU A 198 -1.85 20.25 -7.29
C GLU A 198 -2.14 19.93 -5.83
N VAL A 199 -2.70 20.90 -5.09
CA VAL A 199 -3.07 20.71 -3.67
C VAL A 199 -4.17 19.65 -3.52
N LEU A 200 -5.16 19.67 -4.41
CA LEU A 200 -6.25 18.69 -4.40
C LEU A 200 -5.76 17.29 -4.77
N LEU A 201 -4.78 17.17 -5.67
CA LEU A 201 -4.15 15.90 -6.02
C LEU A 201 -3.38 15.30 -4.83
N ASP A 202 -2.54 16.06 -4.14
CA ASP A 202 -1.83 15.57 -2.95
C ASP A 202 -2.82 15.16 -1.83
N LYS A 203 -3.88 15.96 -1.63
CA LYS A 203 -4.94 15.61 -0.69
C LYS A 203 -5.67 14.32 -1.09
N ASN A 204 -5.98 14.14 -2.38
CA ASN A 204 -6.61 12.94 -2.91
C ASN A 204 -5.74 11.69 -2.71
N GLU A 205 -4.43 11.80 -3.00
CA GLU A 205 -3.47 10.71 -2.82
C GLU A 205 -3.41 10.27 -1.35
N ARG A 206 -3.34 11.20 -0.40
CA ARG A 206 -3.32 10.88 1.03
C ARG A 206 -4.58 10.18 1.51
N ILE A 207 -5.76 10.68 1.11
CA ILE A 207 -7.05 10.05 1.46
C ILE A 207 -7.14 8.66 0.81
N MET A 208 -6.66 8.49 -0.42
CA MET A 208 -6.63 7.22 -1.11
C MET A 208 -5.68 6.20 -0.46
N ALA A 209 -4.53 6.64 0.04
CA ALA A 209 -3.60 5.83 0.81
C ALA A 209 -4.21 5.40 2.15
N ALA A 210 -4.90 6.31 2.85
CA ALA A 210 -5.65 6.00 4.06
C ALA A 210 -6.75 4.96 3.75
N LYS A 211 -7.59 5.20 2.73
CA LYS A 211 -8.64 4.27 2.30
C LYS A 211 -8.09 2.87 2.03
N TYR A 212 -6.94 2.79 1.36
CA TYR A 212 -6.28 1.52 1.10
C TYR A 212 -5.92 0.76 2.38
N LYS A 213 -5.17 1.39 3.29
CA LYS A 213 -4.77 0.79 4.57
C LYS A 213 -5.97 0.33 5.40
N TRP A 214 -7.01 1.16 5.47
CA TRP A 214 -8.24 0.86 6.20
C TRP A 214 -9.03 -0.29 5.57
N THR A 215 -9.14 -0.35 4.23
CA THR A 215 -9.85 -1.44 3.53
C THR A 215 -9.14 -2.77 3.73
N TYR A 216 -7.81 -2.80 3.65
CA TYR A 216 -7.02 -4.02 3.84
C TYR A 216 -7.12 -4.53 5.28
N ALA A 217 -7.00 -3.63 6.25
CA ALA A 217 -7.19 -3.96 7.66
C ALA A 217 -8.62 -4.43 7.97
N GLN A 218 -9.64 -3.84 7.32
CA GLN A 218 -11.04 -4.27 7.43
C GLN A 218 -11.23 -5.71 6.92
N ILE A 219 -10.64 -6.08 5.77
CA ILE A 219 -10.72 -7.46 5.23
C ILE A 219 -10.11 -8.46 6.22
N LEU A 220 -8.91 -8.18 6.74
CA LEU A 220 -8.28 -9.02 7.77
C LEU A 220 -9.19 -9.19 8.99
N LEU A 221 -9.84 -8.10 9.42
CA LEU A 221 -10.74 -8.13 10.57
C LEU A 221 -12.04 -8.90 10.28
N GLN A 222 -12.58 -8.83 9.06
CA GLN A 222 -13.70 -9.69 8.63
C GLN A 222 -13.34 -11.17 8.74
N HIS A 223 -12.13 -11.56 8.31
CA HIS A 223 -11.65 -12.92 8.46
C HIS A 223 -11.47 -13.32 9.92
N ALA A 224 -10.90 -12.44 10.75
CA ALA A 224 -10.75 -12.69 12.19
C ALA A 224 -12.11 -12.92 12.88
N VAL A 225 -13.11 -12.09 12.56
CA VAL A 225 -14.48 -12.22 13.11
C VAL A 225 -15.11 -13.55 12.70
N ARG A 226 -14.96 -13.96 11.43
CA ARG A 226 -15.43 -15.27 10.93
C ARG A 226 -14.77 -16.44 11.68
N GLN A 227 -13.46 -16.37 11.87
CA GLN A 227 -12.68 -17.40 12.57
C GLN A 227 -13.05 -17.50 14.06
N LEU A 228 -13.22 -16.36 14.74
CA LEU A 228 -13.68 -16.32 16.14
C LEU A 228 -15.08 -16.88 16.30
N TRP A 229 -16.00 -16.53 15.40
CA TRP A 229 -17.35 -17.08 15.39
C TRP A 229 -17.34 -18.60 15.22
N PHE A 230 -16.59 -19.10 14.23
CA PHE A 230 -16.44 -20.55 14.01
C PHE A 230 -15.89 -21.24 15.27
N ALA A 231 -14.83 -20.69 15.86
CA ALA A 231 -14.25 -21.23 17.08
C ALA A 231 -15.26 -21.28 18.25
N CYS A 232 -16.07 -20.24 18.43
CA CYS A 232 -17.11 -20.21 19.46
C CYS A 232 -18.18 -21.29 19.23
N CYS A 233 -18.70 -21.40 18.01
CA CYS A 233 -19.69 -22.42 17.65
C CYS A 233 -19.12 -23.83 17.86
N ARG A 234 -17.91 -24.07 17.36
CA ARG A 234 -17.25 -25.37 17.44
C ARG A 234 -16.91 -25.76 18.88
N TRP A 235 -16.56 -24.80 19.72
CA TRP A 235 -16.33 -25.02 21.15
C TRP A 235 -17.62 -25.40 21.90
N ILE A 236 -18.76 -24.79 21.56
CA ILE A 236 -20.06 -25.20 22.10
C ILE A 236 -20.40 -26.63 21.65
N GLU A 237 -20.21 -26.96 20.37
CA GLU A 237 -20.45 -28.31 19.85
C GLU A 237 -19.59 -29.36 20.57
N LEU A 238 -18.33 -29.05 20.86
CA LEU A 238 -17.41 -29.93 21.57
C LEU A 238 -17.98 -30.38 22.93
N SER A 239 -18.70 -29.50 23.65
CA SER A 239 -19.31 -29.83 24.94
C SER A 239 -20.37 -30.94 24.85
N ARG A 240 -20.96 -31.12 23.66
CA ARG A 240 -22.01 -32.12 23.40
C ARG A 240 -21.45 -33.48 22.99
N VAL A 241 -20.15 -33.56 22.69
CA VAL A 241 -19.51 -34.82 22.32
C VAL A 241 -19.41 -35.73 23.55
N PRO A 242 -19.86 -37.01 23.47
CA PRO A 242 -19.75 -37.94 24.57
C PRO A 242 -18.29 -38.15 25.04
N PRO A 243 -18.04 -38.35 26.35
CA PRO A 243 -16.69 -38.54 26.88
C PRO A 243 -15.90 -39.70 26.25
N GLN A 244 -16.59 -40.71 25.70
CA GLN A 244 -16.00 -41.88 25.07
C GLN A 244 -15.36 -41.56 23.71
N HIS A 245 -15.78 -40.49 23.04
CA HIS A 245 -15.26 -40.09 21.72
C HIS A 245 -14.10 -39.11 21.87
N LEU A 246 -13.05 -39.54 22.57
CA LEU A 246 -11.92 -38.67 22.94
C LEU A 246 -11.19 -38.12 21.70
N GLN A 247 -11.00 -38.95 20.66
CA GLN A 247 -10.37 -38.54 19.40
C GLN A 247 -11.13 -37.41 18.71
N GLN A 248 -12.47 -37.50 18.67
CA GLN A 248 -13.32 -36.45 18.10
C GLN A 248 -13.23 -35.15 18.91
N LYS A 249 -13.16 -35.24 20.25
CA LYS A 249 -12.96 -34.05 21.10
C LYS A 249 -11.63 -33.35 20.84
N TYR A 250 -10.53 -34.10 20.77
CA TYR A 250 -9.22 -33.53 20.46
C TYR A 250 -9.21 -32.88 19.07
N TYR A 251 -9.79 -33.57 18.07
CA TYR A 251 -9.93 -33.02 16.73
C TYR A 251 -10.67 -31.67 16.71
N MET A 252 -11.84 -31.60 17.36
CA MET A 252 -12.63 -30.36 17.45
C MET A 252 -11.91 -29.27 18.24
N ALA A 253 -11.20 -29.63 19.32
CA ALA A 253 -10.40 -28.68 20.09
C ALA A 253 -9.24 -28.09 19.27
N THR A 254 -8.62 -28.91 18.41
CA THR A 254 -7.60 -28.47 17.46
C THR A 254 -8.18 -27.50 16.43
N GLU A 255 -9.35 -27.78 15.87
CA GLU A 255 -10.04 -26.85 14.94
C GLU A 255 -10.32 -25.50 15.60
N VAL A 256 -10.79 -25.51 16.85
CA VAL A 256 -11.00 -24.29 17.66
C VAL A 256 -9.68 -23.54 17.81
N ARG A 257 -8.63 -24.21 18.28
CA ARG A 257 -7.30 -23.59 18.49
C ARG A 257 -6.75 -22.94 17.23
N ASN A 258 -6.81 -23.64 16.10
CA ASN A 258 -6.26 -23.15 14.83
C ASN A 258 -7.01 -21.90 14.34
N ASN A 259 -8.34 -21.87 14.51
CA ASN A 259 -9.14 -20.68 14.19
C ASN A 259 -8.85 -19.50 15.13
N LEU A 260 -8.69 -19.74 16.44
CA LEU A 260 -8.36 -18.67 17.39
C LEU A 260 -6.96 -18.07 17.13
N ILE A 261 -5.98 -18.91 16.77
CA ILE A 261 -4.63 -18.47 16.37
C ILE A 261 -4.69 -17.63 15.09
N ALA A 262 -5.38 -18.13 14.05
CA ALA A 262 -5.55 -17.42 12.79
C ALA A 262 -6.25 -16.06 13.00
N ALA A 263 -7.30 -16.02 13.84
CA ALA A 263 -8.00 -14.78 14.17
C ALA A 263 -7.10 -13.78 14.88
N SER A 264 -6.34 -14.23 15.87
CA SER A 264 -5.38 -13.39 16.60
C SER A 264 -4.34 -12.79 15.66
N SER A 265 -3.80 -13.60 14.74
CA SER A 265 -2.85 -13.15 13.71
C SER A 265 -3.46 -12.08 12.80
N ASN A 266 -4.68 -12.32 12.30
CA ASN A 266 -5.38 -11.38 11.43
C ASN A 266 -5.65 -10.03 12.11
N ILE A 267 -6.03 -10.02 13.40
CA ILE A 267 -6.21 -8.77 14.17
C ILE A 267 -4.89 -8.03 14.35
N VAL A 268 -3.81 -8.74 14.69
CA VAL A 268 -2.47 -8.14 14.83
C VAL A 268 -1.98 -7.56 13.50
N ASN A 269 -2.22 -8.27 12.38
CA ASN A 269 -1.87 -7.78 11.06
C ASN A 269 -2.69 -6.56 10.64
N ALA A 270 -3.99 -6.53 10.94
CA ALA A 270 -4.82 -5.34 10.74
C ALA A 270 -4.25 -4.13 11.49
N LYS A 271 -3.77 -4.33 12.72
CA LYS A 271 -3.11 -3.28 13.52
C LYS A 271 -1.78 -2.81 12.92
N ARG A 272 -1.06 -3.66 12.18
CA ARG A 272 0.19 -3.26 11.49
C ARG A 272 -0.07 -2.29 10.33
N TYR A 273 -1.14 -2.49 9.57
CA TYR A 273 -1.56 -1.55 8.51
C TYR A 273 -1.93 -0.17 9.06
N LEU A 274 -2.43 -0.12 10.30
CA LEU A 274 -2.86 1.09 10.99
C LEU A 274 -2.04 1.30 12.27
N ASN A 275 -0.72 1.31 12.13
CA ASN A 275 0.22 1.40 13.25
C ASN A 275 0.01 2.67 14.11
N ASN A 276 -0.36 3.78 13.49
CA ASN A 276 -0.64 5.07 14.10
C ASN A 276 -2.04 5.20 14.72
N ILE A 277 -2.97 4.28 14.46
CA ILE A 277 -4.36 4.34 14.96
C ILE A 277 -4.51 3.49 16.22
N ARG A 278 -4.90 4.05 17.35
CA ARG A 278 -5.26 3.22 18.52
C ARG A 278 -6.60 2.52 18.27
N PHE A 279 -6.61 1.19 18.39
CA PHE A 279 -7.87 0.44 18.30
C PHE A 279 -8.67 0.59 19.60
N PRO A 280 -9.97 0.90 19.52
CA PRO A 280 -10.83 1.02 20.69
C PRO A 280 -11.22 -0.33 21.31
N TYR A 281 -11.10 -1.41 20.55
CA TYR A 281 -11.37 -2.78 20.97
C TYR A 281 -10.25 -3.70 20.50
N CYS A 282 -10.13 -4.87 21.10
CA CYS A 282 -9.05 -5.83 20.82
C CYS A 282 -7.66 -5.22 21.05
N GLU A 283 -7.48 -4.56 22.20
CA GLU A 283 -6.17 -4.02 22.59
C GLU A 283 -5.14 -5.15 22.73
N PRO A 284 -3.83 -4.87 22.61
CA PRO A 284 -2.79 -5.91 22.64
C PRO A 284 -2.86 -6.84 23.86
N GLY A 285 -3.24 -6.32 25.03
CA GLY A 285 -3.42 -7.13 26.25
C GLY A 285 -4.59 -8.11 26.17
N GLU A 286 -5.64 -7.76 25.44
CA GLU A 286 -6.81 -8.61 25.22
C GLU A 286 -6.46 -9.74 24.25
N ILE A 287 -5.75 -9.42 23.16
CA ILE A 287 -5.26 -10.43 22.21
C ILE A 287 -4.24 -11.36 22.87
N ALA A 288 -3.34 -10.84 23.71
CA ALA A 288 -2.44 -11.69 24.50
C ALA A 288 -3.20 -12.62 25.45
N THR A 289 -4.35 -12.18 25.98
CA THR A 289 -5.21 -13.04 26.81
C THR A 289 -5.86 -14.15 25.99
N LEU A 290 -6.35 -13.85 24.79
CA LEU A 290 -6.85 -14.87 23.86
C LEU A 290 -5.77 -15.90 23.52
N GLN A 291 -4.56 -15.45 23.18
CA GLN A 291 -3.43 -16.34 22.87
C GLN A 291 -3.07 -17.28 24.02
N ARG A 292 -3.12 -16.79 25.28
CA ARG A 292 -2.94 -17.65 26.46
C ARG A 292 -4.07 -18.68 26.58
N ALA A 293 -5.32 -18.29 26.32
CA ALA A 293 -6.44 -19.23 26.31
C ALA A 293 -6.33 -20.29 25.19
N CYS A 294 -5.77 -19.94 24.01
CA CYS A 294 -5.50 -20.89 22.94
C CYS A 294 -4.50 -21.98 23.35
N ASN A 295 -3.52 -21.65 24.19
CA ASN A 295 -2.52 -22.61 24.65
C ASN A 295 -3.09 -23.61 25.67
N ASN A 296 -4.18 -23.25 26.34
CA ASN A 296 -4.83 -24.08 27.35
C ASN A 296 -6.03 -24.87 26.81
N VAL A 297 -6.34 -24.80 25.50
CA VAL A 297 -7.57 -25.37 24.92
C VAL A 297 -7.81 -26.85 25.32
N TYR A 298 -6.76 -27.68 25.30
CA TYR A 298 -6.89 -29.11 25.62
C TYR A 298 -7.05 -29.38 27.12
N VAL A 299 -6.61 -28.45 27.97
CA VAL A 299 -6.86 -28.48 29.40
C VAL A 299 -8.28 -28.00 29.67
N ASP A 300 -8.69 -26.94 28.99
CA ASP A 300 -9.97 -26.28 29.23
C ASP A 300 -11.17 -27.14 28.79
N MET A 301 -10.99 -28.03 27.83
CA MET A 301 -12.05 -28.97 27.41
C MET A 301 -12.34 -30.10 28.43
N ARG A 302 -11.51 -30.28 29.47
CA ARG A 302 -11.59 -31.46 30.36
C ARG A 302 -12.71 -31.38 31.41
N THR A 303 -13.07 -30.18 31.85
CA THR A 303 -14.08 -29.99 32.90
C THR A 303 -15.11 -28.95 32.46
N PRO A 304 -16.40 -29.08 32.86
CA PRO A 304 -17.44 -28.12 32.49
C PRO A 304 -17.11 -26.68 32.87
N ASP A 305 -16.55 -26.45 34.07
CA ASP A 305 -16.23 -25.11 34.56
C ASP A 305 -15.12 -24.44 33.73
N ARG A 306 -14.06 -25.19 33.40
CA ARG A 306 -12.98 -24.70 32.54
C ARG A 306 -13.45 -24.46 31.11
N HIS A 307 -14.32 -25.34 30.60
CA HIS A 307 -14.88 -25.22 29.26
C HIS A 307 -15.72 -23.96 29.13
N GLN A 308 -16.58 -23.69 30.11
CA GLN A 308 -17.38 -22.47 30.18
C GLN A 308 -16.52 -21.21 30.36
N HIS A 309 -15.46 -21.28 31.18
CA HIS A 309 -14.54 -20.16 31.36
C HIS A 309 -13.78 -19.79 30.08
N ALA A 310 -13.25 -20.79 29.37
CA ALA A 310 -12.61 -20.58 28.06
C ALA A 310 -13.60 -20.04 27.03
N PHE A 311 -14.84 -20.56 27.02
CA PHE A 311 -15.89 -20.06 26.15
C PHE A 311 -16.18 -18.56 26.37
N GLN A 312 -16.25 -18.10 27.63
CA GLN A 312 -16.44 -16.68 27.93
C GLN A 312 -15.31 -15.82 27.36
N CYS A 313 -14.05 -16.29 27.42
CA CYS A 313 -12.92 -15.59 26.82
C CYS A 313 -13.07 -15.49 25.29
N TYR A 314 -13.45 -16.58 24.62
CA TYR A 314 -13.63 -16.61 23.17
C TYR A 314 -14.79 -15.72 22.72
N ASP A 315 -15.93 -15.82 23.41
CA ASP A 315 -17.15 -15.05 23.12
C ASP A 315 -16.96 -13.55 23.33
N VAL A 316 -16.31 -13.15 24.44
CA VAL A 316 -15.97 -11.74 24.67
C VAL A 316 -15.04 -11.22 23.57
N THR A 317 -14.04 -12.01 23.18
CA THR A 317 -13.12 -11.60 22.10
C THR A 317 -13.82 -11.49 20.76
N PHE A 318 -14.73 -12.43 20.44
CA PHE A 318 -15.59 -12.37 19.26
C PHE A 318 -16.43 -11.09 19.22
N LYS A 319 -17.15 -10.78 20.31
CA LYS A 319 -17.98 -9.56 20.41
C LYS A 319 -17.16 -8.29 20.24
N ARG A 320 -15.96 -8.24 20.85
CA ARG A 320 -15.05 -7.09 20.73
C ARG A 320 -14.47 -6.95 19.32
N ALA A 321 -14.13 -8.05 18.65
CA ALA A 321 -13.68 -8.03 17.26
C ALA A 321 -14.81 -7.59 16.31
N ALA A 322 -16.06 -8.01 16.56
CA ALA A 322 -17.22 -7.56 15.81
C ALA A 322 -17.51 -6.06 16.01
N ALA A 323 -17.40 -5.57 17.25
CA ALA A 323 -17.50 -4.13 17.55
C ALA A 323 -16.38 -3.33 16.86
N LEU A 324 -15.16 -3.86 16.82
CA LEU A 324 -14.06 -3.26 16.06
C LEU A 324 -14.38 -3.20 14.57
N LEU A 325 -14.92 -4.27 13.98
CA LEU A 325 -15.28 -4.30 12.57
C LEU A 325 -16.34 -3.25 12.24
N GLN A 326 -17.36 -3.15 13.08
CA GLN A 326 -18.39 -2.12 12.95
C GLN A 326 -17.80 -0.69 13.05
N TRP A 327 -16.81 -0.49 13.92
CA TRP A 327 -16.08 0.77 14.02
C TRP A 327 -15.30 1.09 12.75
N PHE A 328 -14.62 0.10 12.15
CA PHE A 328 -13.97 0.24 10.84
C PHE A 328 -14.98 0.65 9.76
N ASP A 329 -16.10 -0.05 9.66
CA ASP A 329 -17.15 0.24 8.67
C ASP A 329 -17.65 1.69 8.82
N SER A 330 -17.86 2.15 10.05
CA SER A 330 -18.28 3.52 10.35
C SER A 330 -17.21 4.54 9.93
N VAL A 331 -15.95 4.32 10.28
CA VAL A 331 -14.85 5.26 9.94
C VAL A 331 -14.67 5.35 8.42
N ILE A 332 -14.66 4.21 7.72
CA ILE A 332 -14.51 4.17 6.26
C ILE A 332 -15.68 4.91 5.61
N LYS A 333 -16.92 4.55 5.95
CA LYS A 333 -18.12 5.08 5.29
C LYS A 333 -18.38 6.55 5.63
N ASN A 334 -18.17 6.94 6.90
CA ASN A 334 -18.58 8.27 7.37
C ASN A 334 -17.50 9.34 7.27
N HIS A 335 -16.24 8.96 7.15
CA HIS A 335 -15.13 9.91 7.05
C HIS A 335 -14.34 9.73 5.75
N ILE A 336 -13.74 8.55 5.55
CA ILE A 336 -12.80 8.35 4.43
C ILE A 336 -13.52 8.45 3.08
N ASP A 337 -14.64 7.77 2.90
CA ASP A 337 -15.37 7.77 1.63
C ASP A 337 -15.99 9.14 1.34
N LYS A 338 -16.50 9.84 2.36
CA LYS A 338 -17.05 11.18 2.17
C LYS A 338 -15.97 12.18 1.78
N ASP A 339 -14.86 12.20 2.49
CA ASP A 339 -13.74 13.09 2.19
C ASP A 339 -13.15 12.81 0.80
N LEU A 340 -13.08 11.53 0.41
CA LEU A 340 -12.64 11.13 -0.92
C LEU A 340 -13.59 11.64 -2.01
N VAL A 341 -14.90 11.49 -1.82
CA VAL A 341 -15.90 12.00 -2.78
C VAL A 341 -15.80 13.52 -2.87
N THR A 342 -15.73 14.23 -1.75
CA THR A 342 -15.58 15.69 -1.74
C THR A 342 -14.34 16.14 -2.50
N VAL A 343 -13.18 15.54 -2.22
CA VAL A 343 -11.92 15.92 -2.90
C VAL A 343 -11.95 15.56 -4.38
N LYS A 344 -12.49 14.41 -4.75
CA LYS A 344 -12.64 14.04 -6.17
C LYS A 344 -13.52 15.03 -6.91
N THR A 345 -14.67 15.42 -6.34
CA THR A 345 -15.57 16.39 -6.96
C THR A 345 -14.91 17.77 -7.08
N GLU A 346 -14.24 18.25 -6.03
CA GLU A 346 -13.49 19.51 -6.08
C GLU A 346 -12.38 19.47 -7.15
N LEU A 347 -11.61 18.39 -7.19
CA LEU A 347 -10.53 18.19 -8.16
C LEU A 347 -11.06 18.19 -9.60
N GLN A 348 -12.12 17.42 -9.89
CA GLN A 348 -12.74 17.37 -11.21
C GLN A 348 -13.22 18.75 -11.69
N LEU A 349 -13.84 19.52 -10.80
CA LEU A 349 -14.30 20.87 -11.13
C LEU A 349 -13.12 21.81 -11.45
N LYS A 350 -12.03 21.71 -10.69
CA LYS A 350 -10.81 22.53 -10.90
C LYS A 350 -10.05 22.12 -12.15
N GLU A 351 -9.91 20.82 -12.41
CA GLU A 351 -9.30 20.31 -13.65
C GLU A 351 -10.09 20.73 -14.88
N LYS A 352 -11.44 20.67 -14.81
CA LYS A 352 -12.30 21.17 -15.88
C LYS A 352 -12.09 22.67 -16.12
N ALA A 353 -12.09 23.48 -15.05
CA ALA A 353 -11.86 24.91 -15.15
C ALA A 353 -10.47 25.24 -15.72
N LEU A 354 -9.42 24.55 -15.27
CA LEU A 354 -8.04 24.71 -15.76
C LEU A 354 -7.96 24.39 -17.25
N ARG A 355 -8.59 23.29 -17.68
CA ARG A 355 -8.63 22.89 -19.09
C ARG A 355 -9.37 23.92 -19.94
N SER A 356 -10.53 24.38 -19.49
CA SER A 356 -11.29 25.43 -20.19
C SER A 356 -10.48 26.72 -20.33
N GLU A 357 -9.75 27.14 -19.29
CA GLU A 357 -8.89 28.31 -19.34
C GLU A 357 -7.71 28.12 -20.31
N ARG A 358 -7.03 26.97 -20.26
CA ARG A 358 -5.95 26.61 -21.22
C ARG A 358 -6.43 26.65 -22.67
N ILE A 359 -7.60 26.09 -22.93
CA ILE A 359 -8.24 26.12 -24.25
C ILE A 359 -8.58 27.55 -24.68
N ARG A 360 -9.13 28.37 -23.77
CA ARG A 360 -9.43 29.79 -24.04
C ARG A 360 -8.16 30.53 -24.46
N LEU A 361 -7.06 30.33 -23.74
CA LEU A 361 -5.76 30.94 -24.00
C LEU A 361 -5.17 30.47 -25.34
N MET A 362 -5.28 29.18 -25.67
CA MET A 362 -4.87 28.66 -26.97
C MET A 362 -5.67 29.29 -28.12
N LYS A 363 -7.00 29.40 -27.97
CA LYS A 363 -7.87 30.05 -28.97
C LYS A 363 -7.51 31.53 -29.17
N GLU A 364 -7.23 32.25 -28.07
CA GLU A 364 -6.77 33.64 -28.11
C GLU A 364 -5.44 33.76 -28.88
N LYS A 365 -4.53 32.80 -28.72
CA LYS A 365 -3.25 32.77 -29.44
C LYS A 365 -3.37 32.46 -30.93
N ILE A 366 -4.36 31.65 -31.33
CA ILE A 366 -4.60 31.24 -32.72
C ILE A 366 -5.41 32.31 -33.50
N GLY A 367 -6.22 33.12 -32.81
CA GLY A 367 -7.02 34.18 -33.42
C GLY A 367 -8.20 33.63 -34.26
N PRO A 368 -8.63 34.31 -35.34
CA PRO A 368 -9.87 33.98 -36.06
C PRO A 368 -9.91 32.57 -36.70
N GLU A 369 -8.77 31.91 -36.89
CA GLU A 369 -8.71 30.51 -37.37
C GLU A 369 -9.09 29.47 -36.31
N ALA A 370 -9.21 29.88 -35.04
CA ALA A 370 -9.57 29.02 -33.91
C ALA A 370 -10.99 28.42 -34.03
N ALA A 371 -11.87 29.00 -34.85
CA ALA A 371 -13.21 28.49 -35.12
C ALA A 371 -13.22 27.09 -35.77
N SER A 372 -12.09 26.66 -36.36
CA SER A 372 -11.93 25.35 -36.98
C SER A 372 -11.48 24.22 -36.02
N LEU A 373 -11.15 24.54 -34.77
CA LEU A 373 -10.77 23.54 -33.76
C LEU A 373 -12.01 22.91 -33.13
N VAL A 374 -12.28 21.66 -33.51
CA VAL A 374 -13.32 20.84 -32.87
C VAL A 374 -12.78 20.31 -31.56
N ILE A 375 -13.25 20.88 -30.45
CA ILE A 375 -12.90 20.44 -29.10
C ILE A 375 -14.09 19.64 -28.56
N HIS A 376 -13.95 18.32 -28.52
CA HIS A 376 -14.94 17.45 -27.89
C HIS A 376 -14.67 17.36 -26.38
N GLU A 377 -15.35 18.21 -25.60
CA GLU A 377 -15.25 18.22 -24.13
C GLU A 377 -15.79 16.95 -23.46
N HIS A 378 -16.58 16.14 -24.17
CA HIS A 378 -17.29 14.97 -23.64
C HIS A 378 -16.44 13.70 -23.45
N ASP A 379 -15.18 13.68 -23.90
CA ASP A 379 -14.32 12.48 -23.83
C ASP A 379 -13.68 12.23 -22.45
N PHE A 380 -13.95 13.09 -21.44
CA PHE A 380 -13.19 13.13 -20.18
C PHE A 380 -14.02 12.76 -18.93
N ASP A 381 -15.10 11.99 -19.08
CA ASP A 381 -15.91 11.57 -17.93
C ASP A 381 -15.15 10.60 -17.01
N ALA A 382 -15.11 10.94 -15.72
CA ALA A 382 -14.39 10.20 -14.71
C ALA A 382 -15.10 8.88 -14.37
N SER A 383 -14.39 7.76 -14.50
CA SER A 383 -14.84 6.48 -13.95
C SER A 383 -14.23 6.23 -12.57
N ASP A 384 -15.05 5.74 -11.65
CA ASP A 384 -14.59 5.33 -10.33
C ASP A 384 -13.63 4.14 -10.39
N VAL A 385 -12.40 4.37 -9.94
CA VAL A 385 -11.42 3.31 -9.65
C VAL A 385 -12.00 2.39 -8.57
N LYS A 386 -12.30 1.14 -8.94
CA LYS A 386 -12.56 0.07 -7.97
C LYS A 386 -11.24 -0.46 -7.43
N LEU A 387 -11.12 -0.48 -6.11
CA LEU A 387 -10.05 -1.19 -5.41
C LEU A 387 -10.27 -2.70 -5.61
N ASP A 388 -9.21 -3.42 -6.01
CA ASP A 388 -9.21 -4.88 -6.09
C ASP A 388 -8.85 -5.48 -4.72
N PRO A 389 -9.80 -6.06 -3.97
CA PRO A 389 -9.58 -6.55 -2.61
C PRO A 389 -8.94 -7.94 -2.54
N GLU A 390 -8.70 -8.61 -3.67
CA GLU A 390 -8.41 -10.05 -3.73
C GLU A 390 -6.96 -10.44 -3.32
N LYS A 391 -6.11 -9.46 -2.96
CA LYS A 391 -4.65 -9.68 -2.77
C LYS A 391 -4.15 -9.53 -1.34
N VAL A 392 -5.04 -9.55 -0.34
CA VAL A 392 -4.64 -9.47 1.08
C VAL A 392 -4.12 -10.84 1.55
N ALA A 393 -2.92 -10.88 2.12
CA ALA A 393 -2.37 -12.09 2.74
C ALA A 393 -3.10 -12.40 4.06
N VAL A 394 -4.17 -13.18 3.96
CA VAL A 394 -5.02 -13.58 5.10
C VAL A 394 -4.45 -14.83 5.76
N SER A 395 -4.28 -14.81 7.08
CA SER A 395 -3.96 -16.03 7.84
C SER A 395 -5.17 -16.97 7.84
N LYS A 396 -4.98 -18.18 7.30
CA LYS A 396 -5.98 -19.26 7.28
C LYS A 396 -5.72 -20.23 8.44
N PRO A 397 -6.75 -20.87 9.02
CA PRO A 397 -6.56 -21.89 10.04
C PRO A 397 -5.96 -23.15 9.42
N ASP A 398 -4.99 -23.76 10.10
CA ASP A 398 -4.45 -25.06 9.72
C ASP A 398 -5.53 -26.14 9.82
N LYS A 399 -5.60 -27.02 8.82
CA LYS A 399 -6.54 -28.14 8.81
C LYS A 399 -5.91 -29.35 9.50
N PRO A 400 -6.54 -29.94 10.53
CA PRO A 400 -6.08 -31.22 11.06
C PRO A 400 -6.17 -32.33 10.01
N GLU A 401 -5.21 -33.27 10.01
CA GLU A 401 -5.19 -34.43 9.11
C GLU A 401 -6.48 -35.26 9.24
N GLY A 402 -7.06 -35.65 8.10
CA GLY A 402 -8.34 -36.38 8.05
C GLY A 402 -9.60 -35.52 8.08
N SER A 403 -9.47 -34.19 8.06
CA SER A 403 -10.61 -33.28 7.88
C SER A 403 -11.17 -33.38 6.45
N GLY A 404 -12.46 -33.73 6.33
CA GLY A 404 -13.21 -33.42 5.10
C GLY A 404 -13.21 -31.91 4.86
N GLU A 405 -13.53 -31.46 3.64
CA GLU A 405 -13.62 -30.03 3.33
C GLU A 405 -14.40 -29.29 4.41
N ALA A 406 -13.74 -28.33 5.07
CA ALA A 406 -14.43 -27.39 5.94
C ALA A 406 -15.60 -26.81 5.14
N PRO A 407 -16.81 -26.72 5.71
CA PRO A 407 -17.95 -26.20 4.97
C PRO A 407 -17.56 -24.86 4.35
N GLU A 408 -17.65 -24.76 3.03
CA GLU A 408 -17.67 -23.46 2.37
C GLU A 408 -18.82 -22.70 2.99
N PHE A 409 -18.50 -21.72 3.83
CA PHE A 409 -19.50 -20.84 4.38
C PHE A 409 -20.11 -20.10 3.20
N ASP A 410 -21.39 -20.35 2.97
CA ASP A 410 -22.26 -19.62 2.05
C ASP A 410 -21.97 -18.11 2.18
N ASP A 411 -22.02 -17.35 1.09
CA ASP A 411 -21.60 -15.94 1.00
C ASP A 411 -22.42 -14.99 1.93
N LYS A 412 -23.36 -15.56 2.67
CA LYS A 412 -24.03 -14.99 3.84
C LYS A 412 -23.10 -15.19 5.05
N GLY A 413 -22.26 -14.20 5.30
CA GLY A 413 -21.34 -14.16 6.45
C GLY A 413 -21.98 -14.54 7.81
N PRO A 414 -21.15 -14.78 8.86
CA PRO A 414 -21.61 -15.27 10.15
C PRO A 414 -22.76 -14.42 10.71
N PRO A 415 -23.73 -14.99 11.44
CA PRO A 415 -24.73 -14.19 12.14
C PRO A 415 -23.97 -13.24 13.07
N ALA A 416 -23.97 -11.96 12.68
CA ALA A 416 -23.22 -10.93 13.37
C ALA A 416 -23.65 -10.93 14.84
N SER A 417 -22.69 -10.86 15.77
CA SER A 417 -23.00 -10.37 17.12
C SER A 417 -23.87 -9.13 16.97
N THR A 418 -24.94 -9.03 17.75
CA THR A 418 -25.88 -7.91 17.66
C THR A 418 -25.08 -6.60 17.58
N PRO A 419 -25.18 -5.85 16.46
CA PRO A 419 -24.37 -4.66 16.25
C PRO A 419 -24.55 -3.71 17.44
N LEU A 420 -23.46 -3.10 17.90
CA LEU A 420 -23.56 -2.08 18.93
C LEU A 420 -24.38 -0.90 18.39
N PRO A 421 -25.27 -0.30 19.20
CA PRO A 421 -25.88 0.98 18.87
C PRO A 421 -24.80 2.03 18.52
N ALA A 422 -25.10 2.93 17.58
CA ALA A 422 -24.12 3.92 17.10
C ALA A 422 -23.58 4.85 18.22
N ASN A 423 -24.35 5.06 19.28
CA ASN A 423 -23.98 5.83 20.48
C ASN A 423 -23.08 5.05 21.46
N GLU A 424 -22.99 3.72 21.33
CA GLU A 424 -22.11 2.87 22.14
C GLU A 424 -20.80 2.52 21.43
N LEU A 425 -20.69 2.90 20.14
CA LEU A 425 -19.48 2.76 19.36
C LEU A 425 -18.47 3.84 19.79
N ALA A 426 -17.21 3.45 19.90
CA ALA A 426 -16.13 4.39 20.20
C ALA A 426 -16.06 5.53 19.15
N PRO A 427 -15.61 6.75 19.55
CA PRO A 427 -15.47 7.84 18.62
C PRO A 427 -14.50 7.49 17.47
N PRO A 428 -14.66 8.08 16.28
CA PRO A 428 -13.72 7.90 15.18
C PRO A 428 -12.35 8.52 15.54
N PRO A 429 -11.25 8.06 14.92
CA PRO A 429 -9.95 8.72 15.07
C PRO A 429 -10.01 10.15 14.54
N SER A 430 -9.10 10.99 15.02
CA SER A 430 -8.96 12.35 14.54
C SER A 430 -8.55 12.40 13.06
N ALA A 431 -8.83 13.51 12.38
CA ALA A 431 -8.42 13.70 10.99
C ALA A 431 -6.88 13.63 10.82
N GLU A 432 -6.12 14.05 11.84
CA GLU A 432 -4.65 13.94 11.82
C GLU A 432 -4.18 12.49 11.94
N GLU A 433 -4.88 11.66 12.71
CA GLU A 433 -4.59 10.22 12.78
C GLU A 433 -4.99 9.51 11.48
N LEU A 434 -6.13 9.88 10.86
CA LEU A 434 -6.62 9.25 9.64
C LEU A 434 -5.76 9.58 8.42
N PHE A 435 -5.33 10.83 8.29
CA PHE A 435 -4.72 11.34 7.06
C PHE A 435 -3.35 12.00 7.25
N GLY A 436 -2.83 12.05 8.48
CA GLY A 436 -1.62 12.79 8.82
C GLY A 436 -1.86 14.30 8.93
N LYS A 437 -0.77 15.07 8.84
CA LYS A 437 -0.74 16.54 9.02
C LYS A 437 -1.37 17.33 7.85
N ILE A 438 -2.55 16.93 7.36
CA ILE A 438 -3.26 17.62 6.28
C ILE A 438 -3.62 19.07 6.64
N GLN A 439 -3.97 19.33 7.90
CA GLN A 439 -4.26 20.70 8.37
C GLN A 439 -3.02 21.60 8.29
N GLN A 440 -1.86 21.11 8.75
CA GLN A 440 -0.61 21.86 8.68
C GLN A 440 -0.19 22.09 7.22
N LEU A 441 -0.45 21.13 6.34
CA LEU A 441 -0.18 21.30 4.91
C LEU A 441 -1.13 22.33 4.26
N LYS A 442 -2.42 22.34 4.64
CA LYS A 442 -3.34 23.39 4.20
C LYS A 442 -2.89 24.77 4.66
N GLU A 443 -2.43 24.88 5.91
CA GLU A 443 -1.92 26.13 6.48
C GLU A 443 -0.63 26.57 5.78
N GLN A 444 0.28 25.62 5.52
CA GLN A 444 1.52 25.85 4.80
C GLN A 444 1.24 26.26 3.35
N HIS A 445 0.35 25.57 2.64
CA HIS A 445 -0.03 25.94 1.28
C HIS A 445 -0.83 27.24 1.22
N LYS A 446 -1.62 27.55 2.23
CA LYS A 446 -2.27 28.86 2.32
C LYS A 446 -1.22 29.97 2.44
N LYS A 447 -0.20 29.77 3.27
CA LYS A 447 0.95 30.68 3.33
C LYS A 447 1.72 30.72 2.03
N GLU A 448 1.96 29.58 1.38
CA GLU A 448 2.62 29.53 0.06
C GLU A 448 1.77 30.23 -1.02
N MET A 449 0.44 30.19 -0.94
CA MET A 449 -0.46 30.93 -1.82
C MET A 449 -0.41 32.44 -1.55
N GLU A 450 -0.36 32.87 -0.29
CA GLU A 450 -0.21 34.27 0.09
C GLU A 450 1.17 34.81 -0.31
N GLU A 451 2.24 34.07 -0.01
CA GLU A 451 3.61 34.35 -0.47
C GLU A 451 3.69 34.30 -2.00
N PHE A 452 2.94 33.42 -2.66
CA PHE A 452 2.85 33.37 -4.11
C PHE A 452 2.19 34.61 -4.66
N ASP A 453 1.08 35.08 -4.10
CA ASP A 453 0.43 36.32 -4.55
C ASP A 453 1.41 37.51 -4.41
N GLU A 454 2.17 37.54 -3.32
CA GLU A 454 3.22 38.54 -3.05
C GLU A 454 4.45 38.41 -3.99
N VAL A 455 4.86 37.18 -4.28
CA VAL A 455 5.94 36.83 -5.22
C VAL A 455 5.51 37.02 -6.67
N GLN A 456 4.23 36.88 -7.02
CA GLN A 456 3.66 37.16 -8.34
C GLN A 456 3.67 38.67 -8.62
N GLU A 457 3.30 39.49 -7.63
CA GLU A 457 3.46 40.94 -7.68
C GLU A 457 4.92 41.34 -7.95
N THR A 458 5.89 40.69 -7.30
CA THR A 458 7.32 40.94 -7.51
C THR A 458 7.92 40.25 -8.76
N ASN A 459 7.36 39.13 -9.25
CA ASN A 459 7.79 38.41 -10.46
C ASN A 459 7.15 38.93 -11.74
N LYS A 460 6.10 39.75 -11.67
CA LYS A 460 5.68 40.62 -12.78
C LYS A 460 6.86 41.45 -13.32
N THR A 461 7.88 41.65 -12.49
CA THR A 461 9.18 42.26 -12.80
C THR A 461 10.33 41.29 -13.20
N ARG A 462 10.19 39.96 -13.07
CA ARG A 462 11.23 38.92 -13.36
C ARG A 462 10.66 37.65 -14.05
N MET A 463 9.95 37.85 -15.15
CA MET A 463 9.01 36.91 -15.77
C MET A 463 9.51 35.53 -16.26
N GLU A 464 10.80 35.22 -16.31
CA GLU A 464 11.31 34.00 -17.00
C GLU A 464 11.96 32.94 -16.08
N GLN A 465 12.50 33.32 -14.91
CA GLN A 465 13.17 32.38 -14.00
C GLN A 465 12.19 31.52 -13.18
N GLY A 466 11.04 32.09 -12.77
CA GLY A 466 10.06 31.39 -11.93
C GLY A 466 9.33 30.22 -12.63
N LEU A 467 9.17 30.24 -13.96
CA LEU A 467 8.52 29.14 -14.67
C LEU A 467 9.41 27.89 -14.72
N GLN A 468 10.71 28.05 -14.99
CA GLN A 468 11.64 26.92 -15.04
C GLN A 468 11.79 26.27 -13.67
N GLU A 469 11.83 27.05 -12.59
CA GLU A 469 11.82 26.54 -11.22
C GLU A 469 10.53 25.79 -10.89
N LYS A 470 9.36 26.29 -11.32
CA LYS A 470 8.08 25.58 -11.16
C LYS A 470 8.01 24.28 -11.95
N ILE A 471 8.45 24.26 -13.22
CA ILE A 471 8.52 23.01 -14.00
C ILE A 471 9.46 22.01 -13.29
N ARG A 472 10.62 22.46 -12.81
CA ARG A 472 11.55 21.60 -12.07
C ARG A 472 10.95 21.11 -10.75
N ALA A 473 10.29 21.98 -9.99
CA ALA A 473 9.62 21.61 -8.74
C ALA A 473 8.50 20.59 -8.99
N ARG A 474 7.71 20.75 -10.06
CA ARG A 474 6.68 19.77 -10.47
C ARG A 474 7.29 18.43 -10.85
N LYS A 475 8.35 18.43 -11.67
CA LYS A 475 9.11 17.20 -11.98
C LYS A 475 9.63 16.52 -10.71
N ASN A 476 10.18 17.31 -9.78
CA ASN A 476 10.70 16.79 -8.51
C ASN A 476 9.58 16.27 -7.60
N ARG A 477 8.42 16.93 -7.51
CA ARG A 477 7.27 16.46 -6.72
C ARG A 477 6.66 15.20 -7.31
N ARG A 478 6.48 15.15 -8.63
CA ARG A 478 6.05 13.92 -9.34
C ARG A 478 7.02 12.78 -9.10
N MET A 479 8.33 13.06 -9.09
CA MET A 479 9.36 12.07 -8.78
C MET A 479 9.41 11.70 -7.28
N ALA A 480 9.15 12.64 -6.36
CA ALA A 480 9.14 12.40 -4.92
C ALA A 480 7.91 11.59 -4.48
N ALA A 481 6.73 11.88 -5.04
CA ALA A 481 5.52 11.06 -4.89
C ALA A 481 5.73 9.59 -5.33
N MET A 482 6.78 9.32 -6.10
CA MET A 482 7.19 7.97 -6.53
C MET A 482 8.27 7.31 -5.66
N ILE A 483 9.01 8.08 -4.85
CA ILE A 483 10.11 7.57 -4.00
C ILE A 483 9.63 7.28 -2.57
N GLU A 484 8.56 7.94 -2.11
CA GLU A 484 7.99 7.78 -0.76
C GLU A 484 6.86 6.72 -0.65
N GLN A 485 6.61 5.94 -1.71
CA GLN A 485 5.61 4.86 -1.78
C GLN A 485 6.22 3.58 -2.34
#